data_AF-A0A328PTK9-F1
#
_entry.id   AF-A0A328PTK9-F1
#
_cell.length_a   1.000
_cell.length_b   1.000
_cell.length_c   1.000
_cell.angle_alpha   90.00
_cell.angle_beta   90.00
_cell.angle_gamma   90.00
#
_symmetry.space_group_name_H-M   'P 1'
#
loop_
_entity.id
_entity.type
_entity.pdbx_description
1 polymer ?
#
loop_
_entity_poly.entity_id
_entity_poly.type
_entity_poly.pdbx_seq_one_letter_code
_entity_poly.pdbx_strand_id
1 'polypeptide(L)'
;MIFLYVLVIFSLLVSIINVFLLIHFVKTLNNSEVKNVNESISEEGNLFLARFQKITSSRLRALDNKIELVDELLKDLDEAYSKTFSLLTDLENKINEYKKTSTQKKEEKQKIQEKIDDLKILNQKVEEQNQDSNAGMRVYELSKELGISSRELIDFVNENIGINIENHLEKLTFKEIDSIKEKFIVENSKDVNNSKVQHNSLQSNYDNKEKILELYKQGMTPQEIGKELKIGVGEIMLVLSLFANQGK
;
A
#
# COMPACT_ATOMS: atom_id res chain seq x y z
N MET A 1 -128.46 21.13 -66.82
CA MET A 1 -128.36 19.86 -66.07
C MET A 1 -127.18 18.99 -66.49
N ILE A 2 -127.05 18.59 -67.77
CA ILE A 2 -125.91 17.76 -68.24
C ILE A 2 -124.52 18.35 -67.93
N PHE A 3 -124.34 19.66 -68.12
CA PHE A 3 -123.06 20.31 -67.84
C PHE A 3 -122.61 20.20 -66.37
N LEU A 4 -123.55 20.24 -65.42
CA LEU A 4 -123.26 20.07 -63.99
C LEU A 4 -122.77 18.65 -63.69
N TYR A 5 -123.36 17.62 -64.31
CA TYR A 5 -122.92 16.24 -64.12
C TYR A 5 -121.50 16.01 -64.67
N VAL A 6 -121.17 16.59 -65.82
CA VAL A 6 -119.81 16.48 -66.39
C VAL A 6 -118.77 17.12 -65.47
N LEU A 7 -119.08 18.27 -64.86
CA LEU A 7 -118.17 18.96 -63.96
C LEU A 7 -117.94 18.18 -62.65
N VAL A 8 -118.98 17.53 -62.12
CA VAL A 8 -118.87 16.66 -60.93
C VAL A 8 -118.00 15.43 -61.23
N ILE A 9 -118.19 14.80 -62.38
CA ILE A 9 -117.37 13.63 -62.78
C ILE A 9 -115.90 14.03 -62.97
N PHE A 10 -115.65 15.20 -63.57
CA PHE A 10 -114.30 15.72 -63.74
C PHE A 10 -113.62 16.00 -62.38
N SER A 11 -114.35 16.59 -61.42
CA SER A 11 -113.84 16.82 -60.07
C SER A 11 -113.50 15.51 -59.34
N LEU A 12 -114.32 14.47 -59.50
CA LEU A 12 -114.04 13.14 -58.95
C LEU A 12 -112.78 12.51 -59.56
N LEU A 13 -112.59 12.62 -60.87
CA LEU A 13 -111.39 12.12 -61.55
C LEU A 13 -110.12 12.80 -61.07
N VAL A 14 -110.15 14.13 -60.94
CA VAL A 14 -109.01 14.91 -60.41
C VAL A 14 -108.70 14.50 -58.96
N SER A 15 -109.72 14.28 -58.14
CA SER A 15 -109.54 13.81 -56.76
C SER A 15 -108.86 12.44 -56.70
N ILE A 16 -109.28 11.48 -57.53
CA ILE A 16 -108.70 10.13 -57.57
C ILE A 16 -107.24 10.18 -58.00
N ILE A 17 -106.91 11.00 -59.02
CA ILE A 17 -105.53 11.19 -59.49
C ILE A 17 -104.65 11.77 -58.38
N ASN A 18 -105.15 12.75 -57.64
CA ASN A 18 -104.42 13.34 -56.53
C ASN A 18 -104.16 12.34 -55.40
N VAL A 19 -105.14 11.50 -55.06
CA VAL A 19 -104.97 10.44 -54.05
C VAL A 19 -103.94 9.41 -54.51
N PHE A 20 -103.98 9.00 -55.78
CA PHE A 20 -103.00 8.06 -56.34
C PHE A 20 -101.58 8.64 -56.31
N LEU A 21 -101.41 9.91 -56.69
CA LEU A 21 -100.13 10.61 -56.60
C LEU A 21 -99.62 10.70 -55.17
N LEU A 22 -100.49 10.97 -54.19
CA LEU A 22 -100.10 11.06 -52.79
C LEU A 22 -99.64 9.70 -52.24
N ILE A 23 -100.36 8.62 -52.57
CA ILE A 23 -99.96 7.25 -52.20
C ILE A 23 -98.62 6.88 -52.84
N HIS A 24 -98.43 7.20 -54.12
CA HIS A 24 -97.17 6.95 -54.82
C HIS A 24 -96.02 7.76 -54.22
N PHE A 25 -96.26 9.03 -53.89
CA PHE A 25 -95.28 9.93 -53.27
C PHE A 25 -94.87 9.44 -51.88
N VAL A 26 -95.84 9.09 -51.03
CA VAL A 26 -95.56 8.51 -49.70
C VAL A 26 -94.78 7.21 -49.83
N LYS A 27 -95.14 6.32 -50.76
CA LYS A 27 -94.40 5.08 -50.99
C LYS A 27 -92.99 5.33 -51.51
N THR A 28 -92.81 6.33 -52.38
CA THR A 28 -91.51 6.71 -52.94
C THR A 28 -90.58 7.28 -51.86
N LEU A 29 -91.11 8.15 -50.99
CA LEU A 29 -90.38 8.69 -49.84
C LEU A 29 -90.02 7.60 -48.81
N ASN A 30 -90.95 6.68 -48.53
CA ASN A 30 -90.71 5.65 -47.52
C ASN A 30 -89.71 4.57 -48.00
N ASN A 31 -89.65 4.30 -49.31
CA ASN A 31 -88.76 3.27 -49.86
C ASN A 31 -87.35 3.75 -50.19
N SER A 32 -87.09 5.05 -50.39
CA SER A 32 -85.87 5.46 -51.10
C SER A 32 -84.70 5.92 -50.24
N GLU A 33 -84.88 6.32 -48.97
CA GLU A 33 -83.76 6.90 -48.20
C GLU A 33 -83.60 6.37 -46.76
N VAL A 34 -84.67 6.02 -46.05
CA VAL A 34 -84.58 5.79 -44.59
C VAL A 34 -83.95 4.44 -44.21
N LYS A 35 -84.04 3.42 -45.07
CA LYS A 35 -83.48 2.08 -44.76
C LYS A 35 -81.99 1.97 -45.09
N ASN A 36 -81.56 2.48 -46.25
CA ASN A 36 -80.17 2.38 -46.68
C ASN A 36 -79.23 3.34 -45.93
N VAL A 37 -79.71 4.55 -45.56
CA VAL A 37 -78.88 5.54 -44.84
C VAL A 37 -78.60 5.12 -43.39
N ASN A 38 -79.57 4.51 -42.70
CA ASN A 38 -79.35 4.02 -41.34
C ASN A 38 -78.42 2.81 -41.29
N GLU A 39 -78.49 1.93 -42.29
CA GLU A 39 -77.60 0.77 -42.41
C GLU A 39 -76.17 1.20 -42.75
N SER A 40 -75.98 2.17 -43.67
CA SER A 40 -74.66 2.71 -44.00
C SER A 40 -74.03 3.51 -42.86
N ILE A 41 -74.81 4.31 -42.11
CA ILE A 41 -74.32 5.03 -40.92
C ILE A 41 -73.92 4.03 -39.81
N SER A 42 -74.69 2.95 -39.64
CA SER A 42 -74.34 1.89 -38.69
C SER A 42 -73.07 1.12 -39.11
N GLU A 43 -72.91 0.85 -40.40
CA GLU A 43 -71.73 0.19 -40.95
C GLU A 43 -70.46 1.05 -40.81
N GLU A 44 -70.55 2.36 -41.09
CA GLU A 44 -69.46 3.32 -40.84
C GLU A 44 -69.12 3.45 -39.35
N GLY A 45 -70.13 3.47 -38.47
CA GLY A 45 -69.95 3.48 -37.03
C GLY A 45 -69.23 2.22 -36.53
N ASN A 46 -69.61 1.05 -37.03
CA ASN A 46 -68.96 -0.23 -36.72
C ASN A 46 -67.53 -0.28 -37.26
N LEU A 47 -67.29 0.24 -38.48
CA LEU A 47 -65.94 0.36 -39.04
C LEU A 47 -65.06 1.31 -38.22
N PHE A 48 -65.61 2.43 -37.74
CA PHE A 48 -64.91 3.34 -36.85
C PHE A 48 -64.58 2.67 -35.51
N LEU A 49 -65.54 1.95 -34.91
CA LEU A 49 -65.31 1.21 -33.67
C LEU A 49 -64.20 0.16 -33.84
N ALA A 50 -64.23 -0.59 -34.93
CA ALA A 50 -63.20 -1.59 -35.24
C ALA A 50 -61.81 -0.94 -35.44
N ARG A 51 -61.74 0.21 -36.14
CA ARG A 51 -60.50 0.98 -36.30
C ARG A 51 -60.02 1.53 -34.96
N PHE A 52 -60.91 2.06 -34.13
CA PHE A 52 -60.58 2.58 -32.82
C PHE A 52 -60.07 1.48 -31.89
N GLN A 53 -60.72 0.32 -31.87
CA GLN A 53 -60.28 -0.85 -31.12
C GLN A 53 -58.91 -1.33 -31.60
N LYS A 54 -58.69 -1.39 -32.93
CA LYS A 54 -57.39 -1.76 -33.50
C LYS A 54 -56.29 -0.77 -33.13
N ILE A 55 -56.55 0.53 -33.23
CA ILE A 55 -55.59 1.58 -32.86
C ILE A 55 -55.28 1.52 -31.36
N THR A 56 -56.30 1.38 -30.53
CA THR A 56 -56.14 1.31 -29.07
C THR A 56 -55.37 0.05 -28.67
N SER A 57 -55.69 -1.12 -29.24
CA SER A 57 -54.94 -2.35 -29.00
C SER A 57 -53.49 -2.25 -29.47
N SER A 58 -53.24 -1.66 -30.65
CA SER A 58 -51.88 -1.44 -31.15
C SER A 58 -51.09 -0.48 -30.26
N ARG A 59 -51.73 0.57 -29.74
CA ARG A 59 -51.09 1.53 -28.82
C ARG A 59 -50.85 0.91 -27.45
N LEU A 60 -51.79 0.11 -26.95
CA LEU A 60 -51.64 -0.62 -25.69
C LEU A 60 -50.45 -1.58 -25.79
N ARG A 61 -50.37 -2.37 -26.87
CA ARG A 61 -49.24 -3.27 -27.11
C ARG A 61 -47.91 -2.52 -27.24
N ALA A 62 -47.91 -1.36 -27.90
CA ALA A 62 -46.72 -0.53 -27.98
C ALA A 62 -46.31 0.07 -26.62
N LEU A 63 -47.28 0.35 -25.74
CA LEU A 63 -47.01 0.76 -24.36
C LEU A 63 -46.47 -0.40 -23.52
N ASP A 64 -47.07 -1.58 -23.64
CA ASP A 64 -46.60 -2.78 -22.94
C ASP A 64 -45.15 -3.09 -23.30
N ASN A 65 -44.80 -3.06 -24.60
CA ASN A 65 -43.42 -3.21 -25.05
C ASN A 65 -42.49 -2.13 -24.48
N LYS A 66 -42.97 -0.89 -24.30
CA LYS A 66 -42.16 0.18 -23.70
C LYS A 66 -41.98 -0.03 -22.20
N ILE A 67 -42.98 -0.54 -21.50
CA ILE A 67 -42.88 -0.89 -20.08
C ILE A 67 -41.86 -2.02 -19.91
N GLU A 68 -41.92 -3.05 -20.73
CA GLU A 68 -40.97 -4.16 -20.73
C GLU A 68 -39.52 -3.69 -20.95
N LEU A 69 -39.30 -2.80 -21.93
CA LEU A 69 -37.98 -2.19 -22.15
C LEU A 69 -37.51 -1.34 -20.96
N VAL A 70 -38.42 -0.62 -20.30
CA VAL A 70 -38.09 0.17 -19.11
C VAL A 70 -37.71 -0.76 -17.95
N ASP A 71 -38.41 -1.88 -17.77
CA ASP A 71 -38.10 -2.87 -16.74
C ASP A 71 -36.73 -3.53 -16.98
N GLU A 72 -36.40 -3.85 -18.23
CA GLU A 72 -35.07 -4.35 -18.60
C GLU A 72 -33.99 -3.29 -18.33
N LEU A 73 -34.22 -2.03 -18.72
CA LEU A 73 -33.29 -0.93 -18.43
C LEU A 73 -33.11 -0.67 -16.94
N LEU A 74 -34.16 -0.80 -16.13
CA LEU A 74 -34.07 -0.67 -14.67
C LEU A 74 -33.25 -1.80 -14.07
N LYS A 75 -33.43 -3.03 -14.56
CA LYS A 75 -32.64 -4.17 -14.12
C LYS A 75 -31.16 -4.01 -14.48
N ASP A 76 -30.86 -3.57 -15.69
CA ASP A 76 -29.49 -3.30 -16.13
C ASP A 76 -28.86 -2.16 -15.31
N LEU A 77 -29.65 -1.13 -14.98
CA LEU A 77 -29.22 -0.04 -14.11
C LEU A 77 -28.89 -0.54 -12.71
N ASP A 78 -29.75 -1.38 -12.11
CA ASP A 78 -29.51 -1.96 -10.79
C ASP A 78 -28.26 -2.84 -10.77
N GLU A 79 -28.04 -3.64 -11.82
CA GLU A 79 -26.83 -4.44 -11.96
C GLU A 79 -25.57 -3.57 -12.09
N ALA A 80 -25.63 -2.52 -12.91
CA ALA A 80 -24.54 -1.55 -13.04
C ALA A 80 -24.28 -0.80 -11.72
N TYR A 81 -25.32 -0.40 -11.01
CA TYR A 81 -25.24 0.23 -9.71
C TYR A 81 -24.57 -0.69 -8.68
N SER A 82 -24.99 -1.95 -8.62
CA SER A 82 -24.38 -2.96 -7.73
C SER A 82 -22.90 -3.17 -8.02
N LYS A 83 -22.53 -3.29 -9.31
CA LYS A 83 -21.13 -3.43 -9.74
C LYS A 83 -20.29 -2.21 -9.37
N THR A 84 -20.78 -1.01 -9.67
CA THR A 84 -20.06 0.24 -9.37
C THR A 84 -19.92 0.45 -7.87
N PHE A 85 -20.94 0.11 -7.08
CA PHE A 85 -20.86 0.15 -5.62
C PHE A 85 -19.81 -0.84 -5.08
N SER A 86 -19.80 -2.08 -5.57
CA SER A 86 -18.78 -3.07 -5.18
C SER A 86 -17.37 -2.59 -5.53
N LEU A 87 -17.17 -2.04 -6.72
CA LEU A 87 -15.88 -1.48 -7.13
C LEU A 87 -15.46 -0.29 -6.26
N LEU A 88 -16.41 0.58 -5.89
CA LEU A 88 -16.16 1.70 -4.99
C LEU A 88 -15.72 1.20 -3.61
N THR A 89 -16.40 0.20 -3.06
CA THR A 89 -16.03 -0.41 -1.78
C THR A 89 -14.65 -1.06 -1.86
N ASP A 90 -14.33 -1.77 -2.95
CA ASP A 90 -12.99 -2.36 -3.14
C ASP A 90 -11.90 -1.28 -3.21
N LEU A 91 -12.16 -0.16 -3.88
CA LEU A 91 -11.25 0.98 -3.94
C LEU A 91 -11.09 1.65 -2.57
N GLU A 92 -12.18 1.84 -1.82
CA GLU A 92 -12.15 2.37 -0.47
C GLU A 92 -11.30 1.49 0.46
N ASN A 93 -11.47 0.17 0.37
CA ASN A 93 -10.66 -0.80 1.10
C ASN A 93 -9.18 -0.69 0.72
N LYS A 94 -8.85 -0.63 -0.57
CA LYS A 94 -7.46 -0.42 -1.04
C LYS A 94 -6.87 0.90 -0.55
N ILE A 95 -7.65 1.98 -0.52
CA ILE A 95 -7.21 3.27 0.03
C ILE A 95 -6.90 3.14 1.51
N ASN A 96 -7.75 2.45 2.28
CA ASN A 96 -7.55 2.23 3.70
C ASN A 96 -6.33 1.36 3.99
N GLU A 97 -6.11 0.30 3.21
CA GLU A 97 -4.90 -0.54 3.29
C GLU A 97 -3.63 0.26 2.96
N TYR A 98 -3.66 1.07 1.90
CA TYR A 98 -2.55 1.95 1.54
C TYR A 98 -2.26 2.96 2.65
N LYS A 99 -3.31 3.56 3.24
CA LYS A 99 -3.16 4.49 4.36
C LYS A 99 -2.52 3.79 5.57
N LYS A 100 -3.01 2.61 5.95
CA LYS A 100 -2.45 1.82 7.07
C LYS A 100 -0.98 1.46 6.84
N THR A 101 -0.65 0.93 5.67
CA THR A 101 0.74 0.57 5.33
C THR A 101 1.65 1.79 5.26
N SER A 102 1.16 2.95 4.80
CA SER A 102 1.92 4.19 4.79
C SER A 102 2.21 4.72 6.20
N THR A 103 1.26 4.57 7.14
CA THR A 103 1.46 4.92 8.55
C THR A 103 2.47 3.98 9.20
N GLN A 104 2.35 2.68 8.98
CA GLN A 104 3.31 1.69 9.50
C GLN A 104 4.73 1.95 8.98
N LYS A 105 4.89 2.24 7.68
CA LYS A 105 6.19 2.61 7.11
C LYS A 105 6.77 3.90 7.72
N LYS A 106 5.93 4.86 8.10
CA LYS A 106 6.38 6.07 8.79
C LYS A 106 6.85 5.76 10.21
N GLU A 107 6.10 4.95 10.95
CA GLU A 107 6.47 4.50 12.30
C GLU A 107 7.76 3.67 12.30
N GLU A 108 7.92 2.76 11.33
CA GLU A 108 9.15 1.98 11.16
C GLU A 108 10.35 2.87 10.84
N LYS A 109 10.18 3.86 9.95
CA LYS A 109 11.24 4.84 9.66
C LYS A 109 11.63 5.66 10.89
N GLN A 110 10.66 6.07 11.72
CA GLN A 110 10.93 6.79 12.97
C GLN A 110 11.72 5.91 13.96
N LYS A 111 11.30 4.66 14.16
CA LYS A 111 12.01 3.71 15.05
C LYS A 111 13.42 3.40 14.56
N ILE A 112 13.64 3.31 13.24
CA ILE A 112 14.97 3.13 12.66
C ILE A 112 15.82 4.39 12.88
N GLN A 113 15.23 5.58 12.71
CA GLN A 113 15.93 6.84 12.93
C GLN A 113 16.36 7.01 14.39
N GLU A 114 15.47 6.72 15.34
CA GLU A 114 15.80 6.73 16.78
C GLU A 114 16.97 5.79 17.09
N LYS A 115 16.95 4.56 16.57
CA LYS A 115 18.06 3.61 16.74
C LYS A 115 19.37 4.10 16.14
N ILE A 116 19.33 4.78 14.99
CA ILE A 116 20.52 5.34 14.36
C ILE A 116 21.10 6.47 15.21
N ASP A 117 20.23 7.31 15.79
CA ASP A 117 20.66 8.43 16.62
C ASP A 117 21.24 7.93 17.97
N ASP A 118 20.65 6.89 18.56
CA ASP A 118 21.21 6.20 19.73
C ASP A 118 22.59 5.59 19.45
N LEU A 119 22.76 4.94 18.29
CA LEU A 119 24.05 4.38 17.86
C LEU A 119 25.11 5.45 17.61
N LYS A 120 24.72 6.62 17.07
CA LYS A 120 25.64 7.76 16.91
C LYS A 120 26.11 8.30 18.26
N ILE A 121 25.21 8.44 19.23
CA ILE A 121 25.55 8.89 20.59
C ILE A 121 26.51 7.88 21.27
N LEU A 122 26.29 6.58 21.07
CA LEU A 122 27.18 5.55 21.59
C LEU A 122 28.57 5.60 20.93
N ASN A 123 28.63 5.72 19.60
CA ASN A 123 29.90 5.84 18.89
C ASN A 123 30.67 7.11 19.28
N GLN A 124 29.98 8.24 19.45
CA GLN A 124 30.62 9.48 19.89
C GLN A 124 31.22 9.34 21.31
N LYS A 125 30.53 8.65 22.23
CA LYS A 125 31.08 8.32 23.55
C LYS A 125 32.28 7.38 23.49
N VAL A 126 32.28 6.42 22.56
CA VAL A 126 33.40 5.51 22.34
C VAL A 126 34.60 6.24 21.71
N GLU A 127 34.36 7.22 20.82
CA GLU A 127 35.41 8.06 20.25
C GLU A 127 36.02 9.01 21.30
N GLU A 128 35.20 9.58 22.20
CA GLU A 128 35.68 10.38 23.33
C GLU A 128 36.53 9.55 24.31
N GLN A 129 36.20 8.27 24.54
CA GLN A 129 37.02 7.37 25.35
C GLN A 129 38.31 6.91 24.65
N ASN A 130 38.37 6.93 23.31
CA ASN A 130 39.57 6.55 22.56
C ASN A 130 40.54 7.73 22.31
N GLN A 131 40.09 8.99 22.45
CA GLN A 131 40.97 10.16 22.30
C GLN A 131 42.04 10.28 23.40
N ASP A 132 41.85 9.66 24.58
CA ASP A 132 42.85 9.64 25.67
C ASP A 132 44.10 8.81 25.31
N SER A 133 44.05 7.99 24.26
CA SER A 133 45.18 7.17 23.82
C SER A 133 46.11 7.87 22.80
N ASN A 134 45.78 9.08 22.35
CA ASN A 134 46.56 9.83 21.35
C ASN A 134 47.30 11.06 21.93
N ALA A 135 47.28 11.25 23.25
CA ALA A 135 48.01 12.30 23.95
C ALA A 135 49.48 11.92 24.19
N GLY A 136 50.21 11.56 23.11
CA GLY A 136 51.63 11.24 23.22
C GLY A 136 52.48 12.41 23.71
N MET A 137 53.44 12.13 24.62
CA MET A 137 54.43 13.09 25.10
C MET A 137 55.54 13.24 24.05
N ARG A 138 56.03 14.46 23.83
CA ARG A 138 57.16 14.66 22.89
C ARG A 138 58.46 14.16 23.51
N VAL A 139 59.38 13.67 22.67
CA VAL A 139 60.68 13.12 23.09
C VAL A 139 61.47 14.10 23.98
N TYR A 140 61.44 15.41 23.70
CA TYR A 140 62.11 16.41 24.55
C TYR A 140 61.48 16.57 25.95
N GLU A 141 60.18 16.35 26.08
CA GLU A 141 59.46 16.46 27.36
C GLU A 141 59.82 15.26 28.23
N LEU A 142 59.89 14.08 27.60
CA LEU A 142 60.36 12.86 28.25
C LEU A 142 61.83 12.95 28.65
N SER A 143 62.71 13.49 27.80
CA SER A 143 64.14 13.65 28.15
C SER A 143 64.33 14.59 29.35
N LYS A 144 63.51 15.64 29.43
CA LYS A 144 63.51 16.59 30.55
C LYS A 144 63.02 15.94 31.85
N GLU A 145 62.03 15.05 31.78
CA GLU A 145 61.56 14.28 32.94
C GLU A 145 62.61 13.30 33.46
N LEU A 146 63.35 12.67 32.54
CA LEU A 146 64.42 11.71 32.87
C LEU A 146 65.76 12.37 33.23
N GLY A 147 65.88 13.68 33.10
CA GLY A 147 67.09 14.43 33.46
C GLY A 147 68.29 14.20 32.53
N ILE A 148 68.06 13.69 31.31
CA ILE A 148 69.08 13.41 30.30
C ILE A 148 68.93 14.35 29.09
N SER A 149 69.99 14.48 28.29
CA SER A 149 69.88 15.27 27.07
C SER A 149 68.96 14.58 26.04
N SER A 150 68.26 15.37 25.23
CA SER A 150 67.36 14.82 24.20
C SER A 150 68.10 13.97 23.18
N ARG A 151 69.40 14.23 22.96
CA ARG A 151 70.26 13.44 22.08
C ARG A 151 70.62 12.09 22.70
N GLU A 152 71.01 12.08 23.97
CA GLU A 152 71.28 10.82 24.70
C GLU A 152 70.03 9.94 24.81
N LEU A 153 68.85 10.54 24.97
CA LEU A 153 67.59 9.79 24.95
C LEU A 153 67.34 9.16 23.57
N ILE A 154 67.54 9.91 22.48
CA ILE A 154 67.36 9.40 21.11
C ILE A 154 68.31 8.24 20.84
N ASP A 155 69.59 8.40 21.18
CA ASP A 155 70.60 7.35 20.99
C ASP A 155 70.25 6.10 21.81
N PHE A 156 69.85 6.27 23.08
CA PHE A 156 69.40 5.17 23.95
C PHE A 156 68.18 4.42 23.40
N VAL A 157 67.18 5.14 22.91
CA VAL A 157 65.95 4.53 22.41
C VAL A 157 66.21 3.78 21.10
N ASN A 158 67.02 4.36 20.21
CA ASN A 158 67.43 3.73 18.96
C ASN A 158 68.25 2.45 19.20
N GLU A 159 69.16 2.45 20.18
CA GLU A 159 70.02 1.30 20.49
C GLU A 159 69.32 0.21 21.30
N ASN A 160 68.52 0.56 22.31
CA ASN A 160 68.00 -0.41 23.30
C ASN A 160 66.54 -0.82 23.09
N ILE A 161 65.75 -0.05 22.33
CA ILE A 161 64.30 -0.27 22.18
C ILE A 161 63.91 -0.50 20.72
N GLY A 162 64.75 -0.07 19.76
CA GLY A 162 64.53 -0.30 18.34
C GLY A 162 63.41 0.55 17.75
N ILE A 163 63.03 1.63 18.45
CA ILE A 163 62.14 2.67 17.93
C ILE A 163 63.05 3.71 17.28
N ASN A 164 62.96 3.88 15.96
CA ASN A 164 63.80 4.81 15.21
C ASN A 164 63.26 6.23 15.37
N ILE A 165 63.72 6.94 16.40
CA ILE A 165 63.39 8.35 16.62
C ILE A 165 64.42 9.19 15.85
N GLU A 166 63.94 9.92 14.85
CA GLU A 166 64.80 10.79 14.04
C GLU A 166 64.84 12.22 14.61
N ASN A 167 63.83 12.60 15.40
CA ASN A 167 63.66 13.97 15.87
C ASN A 167 63.11 14.07 17.30
N HIS A 168 63.68 14.96 18.11
CA HIS A 168 63.25 15.30 19.47
C HIS A 168 61.82 15.91 19.56
N LEU A 169 61.24 16.30 18.42
CA LEU A 169 59.85 16.79 18.30
C LEU A 169 58.84 15.69 18.00
N GLU A 170 59.31 14.46 17.76
CA GLU A 170 58.47 13.31 17.53
C GLU A 170 57.64 13.00 18.79
N LYS A 171 56.39 12.56 18.58
CA LYS A 171 55.48 12.24 19.67
C LYS A 171 55.55 10.75 19.92
N LEU A 172 55.87 10.38 21.15
CA LEU A 172 55.87 9.00 21.59
C LEU A 172 54.49 8.65 22.14
N THR A 173 53.99 7.48 21.78
CA THR A 173 52.78 6.93 22.39
C THR A 173 53.05 6.54 23.84
N PHE A 174 52.01 6.49 24.68
CA PHE A 174 52.16 6.11 26.09
C PHE A 174 52.83 4.74 26.28
N LYS A 175 52.58 3.79 25.37
CA LYS A 175 53.22 2.46 25.40
C LYS A 175 54.72 2.52 25.15
N GLU A 176 55.16 3.40 24.25
CA GLU A 176 56.57 3.62 23.97
C GLU A 176 57.24 4.34 25.14
N ILE A 177 56.58 5.34 25.72
CA ILE A 177 57.06 6.05 26.91
C ILE A 177 57.23 5.11 28.10
N ASP A 178 56.26 4.24 28.37
CA ASP A 178 56.33 3.26 29.45
C ASP A 178 57.47 2.27 29.22
N SER A 179 57.66 1.80 27.98
CA SER A 179 58.77 0.92 27.61
C SER A 179 60.13 1.61 27.78
N ILE A 180 60.22 2.90 27.44
CA ILE A 180 61.42 3.71 27.61
C ILE A 180 61.72 3.94 29.10
N LYS A 181 60.72 4.28 29.90
CA LYS A 181 60.87 4.47 31.35
C LYS A 181 61.25 3.15 32.03
N GLU A 182 60.60 2.04 31.69
CA GLU A 182 60.91 0.73 32.25
C GLU A 182 62.36 0.32 31.93
N LYS A 183 62.80 0.44 30.68
CA LYS A 183 64.19 0.10 30.31
C LYS A 183 65.22 1.08 30.86
N PHE A 184 64.93 2.38 30.87
CA PHE A 184 65.82 3.39 31.47
C PHE A 184 65.97 3.17 32.98
N ILE A 185 64.91 2.77 33.66
CA ILE A 185 64.96 2.33 35.06
C ILE A 185 65.81 1.07 35.15
N VAL A 186 65.54 0.01 34.37
CA VAL A 186 66.30 -1.27 34.45
C VAL A 186 67.80 -1.09 34.20
N GLU A 187 68.21 -0.19 33.31
CA GLU A 187 69.62 0.05 32.99
C GLU A 187 70.32 0.91 34.06
N ASN A 188 69.61 1.86 34.66
CA ASN A 188 70.09 2.61 35.84
C ASN A 188 69.93 1.83 37.17
N SER A 189 69.14 0.75 37.19
CA SER A 189 68.86 -0.09 38.37
C SER A 189 69.72 -1.36 38.42
N LYS A 190 70.80 -1.45 37.63
CA LYS A 190 71.90 -2.38 37.94
C LYS A 190 72.61 -2.01 39.26
N ASP A 191 72.33 -0.83 39.80
CA ASP A 191 72.40 -0.55 41.23
C ASP A 191 70.97 -0.39 41.80
N VAL A 192 70.60 -1.28 42.72
CA VAL A 192 69.44 -1.22 43.63
C VAL A 192 68.08 -1.73 43.13
N ASN A 193 67.92 -3.05 43.23
CA ASN A 193 66.86 -3.81 43.90
C ASN A 193 65.35 -3.42 43.79
N ASN A 194 64.60 -4.40 43.25
CA ASN A 194 63.29 -4.94 43.68
C ASN A 194 62.04 -4.03 43.71
N SER A 195 61.07 -4.32 42.82
CA SER A 195 59.75 -4.96 43.10
C SER A 195 58.76 -4.65 41.95
N LYS A 196 58.43 -5.61 41.08
CA LYS A 196 57.22 -6.47 41.11
C LYS A 196 55.87 -5.72 40.91
N VAL A 197 55.20 -5.96 39.77
CA VAL A 197 53.92 -6.73 39.62
C VAL A 197 53.07 -6.29 38.40
N GLN A 198 52.94 -7.22 37.44
CA GLN A 198 51.80 -7.73 36.64
C GLN A 198 50.70 -6.80 36.07
N HIS A 199 50.36 -7.04 34.79
CA HIS A 199 49.00 -7.40 34.36
C HIS A 199 48.96 -8.08 32.97
N ASN A 200 48.32 -9.27 32.86
CA ASN A 200 48.09 -10.01 31.61
C ASN A 200 46.63 -10.51 31.56
N SER A 201 45.81 -10.04 30.62
CA SER A 201 44.53 -10.68 30.24
C SER A 201 43.89 -10.08 28.97
N LEU A 202 44.44 -10.34 27.78
CA LEU A 202 43.79 -10.02 26.49
C LEU A 202 43.77 -11.17 25.48
N GLN A 203 44.33 -12.33 25.81
CA GLN A 203 44.57 -13.40 24.85
C GLN A 203 43.43 -14.43 24.71
N SER A 204 42.41 -14.45 25.59
CA SER A 204 41.45 -15.56 25.65
C SER A 204 40.23 -15.47 24.70
N ASN A 205 40.00 -14.34 24.02
CA ASN A 205 38.76 -14.14 23.27
C ASN A 205 38.77 -14.74 21.86
N TYR A 206 39.94 -14.95 21.25
CA TYR A 206 40.03 -15.51 19.89
C TYR A 206 39.81 -17.03 19.86
N ASP A 207 40.37 -17.76 20.85
CA ASP A 207 40.25 -19.22 20.93
C ASP A 207 38.81 -19.71 21.14
N ASN A 208 37.98 -18.92 21.85
CA ASN A 208 36.61 -19.29 22.15
C ASN A 208 35.71 -19.29 20.90
N LYS A 209 35.99 -18.41 19.92
CA LYS A 209 35.19 -18.31 18.69
C LYS A 209 35.34 -19.57 17.83
N GLU A 210 36.56 -19.98 17.54
CA GLU A 210 36.84 -21.12 16.66
C GLU A 210 36.25 -22.41 17.26
N LYS A 211 36.38 -22.56 18.58
CA LYS A 211 35.84 -23.69 19.32
C LYS A 211 34.31 -23.76 19.31
N ILE A 212 33.61 -22.61 19.35
CA ILE A 212 32.13 -22.57 19.21
C ILE A 212 31.69 -23.03 17.82
N LEU A 213 32.40 -22.61 16.76
CA LEU A 213 32.09 -23.00 15.39
C LEU A 213 32.36 -24.50 15.12
N GLU A 214 33.40 -25.07 15.70
CA GLU A 214 33.73 -26.49 15.57
C GLU A 214 32.69 -27.39 16.24
N LEU A 215 32.30 -27.07 17.48
CA LEU A 215 31.28 -27.84 18.22
C LEU A 215 29.90 -27.77 17.55
N TYR A 216 29.56 -26.63 16.93
CA TYR A 216 28.32 -26.50 16.16
C TYR A 216 28.33 -27.34 14.88
N LYS A 217 29.47 -27.41 14.17
CA LYS A 217 29.64 -28.31 13.01
C LYS A 217 29.52 -29.79 13.38
N GLN A 218 29.88 -30.15 14.62
CA GLN A 218 29.69 -31.50 15.17
C GLN A 218 28.23 -31.81 15.55
N GLY A 219 27.29 -30.85 15.38
CA GLY A 219 25.86 -31.04 15.60
C GLY A 219 25.40 -30.79 17.03
N MET A 220 26.25 -30.24 17.90
CA MET A 220 25.86 -29.93 19.28
C MET A 220 24.91 -28.75 19.35
N THR A 221 23.98 -28.80 20.31
CA THR A 221 23.03 -27.69 20.53
C THR A 221 23.74 -26.50 21.20
N PRO A 222 23.30 -25.25 20.95
CA PRO A 222 23.89 -24.05 21.59
C PRO A 222 23.89 -24.11 23.13
N GLN A 223 22.96 -24.86 23.72
CA GLN A 223 22.85 -25.05 25.17
C GLN A 223 23.94 -25.98 25.72
N GLU A 224 24.35 -26.99 24.95
CA GLU A 224 25.44 -27.90 25.30
C GLU A 224 26.80 -27.23 25.13
N ILE A 225 26.98 -26.45 24.05
CA ILE A 225 28.18 -25.65 23.82
C ILE A 225 28.41 -24.65 24.95
N GLY A 226 27.34 -24.04 25.48
CA GLY A 226 27.42 -23.11 26.61
C GLY A 226 27.87 -23.78 27.91
N LYS A 227 27.47 -25.03 28.14
CA LYS A 227 27.93 -25.80 29.29
C LYS A 227 29.40 -26.21 29.17
N GLU A 228 29.82 -26.62 27.97
CA GLU A 228 31.19 -27.08 27.72
C GLU A 228 32.21 -25.95 27.79
N LEU A 229 31.87 -24.77 27.26
CA LEU A 229 32.78 -23.62 27.21
C LEU A 229 32.62 -22.65 28.39
N LYS A 230 31.62 -22.85 29.27
CA LYS A 230 31.23 -21.91 30.34
C LYS A 230 30.94 -20.51 29.82
N ILE A 231 30.35 -20.43 28.64
CA ILE A 231 29.99 -19.18 27.93
C ILE A 231 28.47 -19.04 27.92
N GLY A 232 27.97 -17.81 27.95
CA GLY A 232 26.53 -17.55 27.92
C GLY A 232 25.90 -18.04 26.61
N VAL A 233 24.71 -18.67 26.70
CA VAL A 233 23.98 -19.17 25.51
C VAL A 233 23.73 -18.06 24.48
N GLY A 234 23.54 -16.82 24.95
CA GLY A 234 23.38 -15.64 24.09
C GLY A 234 24.65 -15.30 23.29
N GLU A 235 25.84 -15.43 23.87
CA GLU A 235 27.11 -15.15 23.18
C GLU A 235 27.37 -16.19 22.08
N ILE A 236 27.05 -17.46 22.36
CA ILE A 236 27.13 -18.53 21.36
C ILE A 236 26.17 -18.28 20.20
N MET A 237 24.92 -17.89 20.49
CA MET A 237 23.93 -17.59 19.46
C MET A 237 24.33 -16.37 18.62
N LEU A 238 25.00 -15.39 19.22
CA LEU A 238 25.56 -14.25 18.52
C LEU A 238 26.69 -14.67 17.58
N VAL A 239 27.65 -15.48 18.05
CA VAL A 239 28.74 -16.01 17.22
C VAL A 239 28.18 -16.86 16.07
N LEU A 240 27.21 -17.72 16.32
CA LEU A 240 26.56 -18.52 15.28
C LEU A 240 25.80 -17.66 14.27
N SER A 241 25.05 -16.64 14.71
CA SER A 241 24.33 -15.76 13.77
C SER A 241 25.25 -14.93 12.88
N LEU A 242 26.41 -14.53 13.40
CA LEU A 242 27.41 -13.75 12.66
C LEU A 242 28.23 -14.61 11.69
N PHE A 243 28.59 -15.84 12.07
CA PHE A 243 29.57 -16.63 11.33
C PHE A 243 29.02 -17.90 10.66
N ALA A 244 27.85 -18.41 11.04
CA ALA A 244 27.26 -19.60 10.37
C ALA A 244 26.82 -19.31 8.92
N ASN A 245 26.56 -18.03 8.58
CA ASN A 245 26.17 -17.61 7.23
C ASN A 245 27.34 -17.23 6.31
N GLN A 246 28.58 -17.19 6.80
CA GLN A 246 29.74 -16.78 5.99
C GLN A 246 30.44 -17.95 5.27
N GLY A 247 29.86 -19.16 5.32
CA GLY A 247 30.44 -20.38 4.75
C GLY A 247 29.58 -21.10 3.71
N LYS A 248 28.65 -20.40 3.05
CA LYS A 248 27.90 -20.92 1.89
C LYS A 248 28.25 -20.15 0.63
#